data_AF-A0A259DXJ5-F1
#
_entry.id   AF-A0A259DXJ5-F1
#
_cell.length_a   1.000
_cell.length_b   1.000
_cell.length_c   1.000
_cell.angle_alpha   90.00
_cell.angle_beta   90.00
_cell.angle_gamma   90.00
#
_symmetry.space_group_name_H-M   'P 1'
#
loop_
_entity.id
_entity.type
_entity.pdbx_description
1 polymer ?
#
loop_
_entity_poly.entity_id
_entity_poly.type
_entity_poly.pdbx_seq_one_letter_code
_entity_poly.pdbx_strand_id
1 'polypeptide(L)'
;MSSLPRIGQEDPRPKRSGDVLLGEDWVSPDETVERLKEGRFGGAIGGLNRSPLARKIIVFNLMALVLTVVGVLSMNPFRDSLALQRQQGMVQQAELIANIYQARLAPGAQGFDFRQPLEGLSIDPLVEVFILDPGGQIIASKVGQGTATLLSDPGQPT
;
A
#
# COMPACT_ATOMS: atom_id res chain seq x y z
N MET A 1 47.54 18.17 78.89
CA MET A 1 47.31 18.85 77.61
C MET A 1 47.15 17.78 76.55
N SER A 2 45.93 17.24 76.42
CA SER A 2 44.98 17.52 75.33
C SER A 2 45.53 17.20 73.94
N SER A 3 45.16 16.01 73.47
CA SER A 3 45.31 15.52 72.11
C SER A 3 44.47 16.32 71.12
N LEU A 4 45.03 16.69 69.98
CA LEU A 4 44.27 17.09 68.79
C LEU A 4 44.49 16.04 67.69
N PRO A 5 43.46 15.33 67.22
CA PRO A 5 43.57 14.54 66.01
C PRO A 5 43.58 15.50 64.81
N ARG A 6 44.62 15.39 63.99
CA ARG A 6 44.72 16.07 62.70
C ARG A 6 43.73 15.43 61.74
N ILE A 7 42.65 16.15 61.42
CA ILE A 7 41.70 15.77 60.37
C ILE A 7 42.44 15.92 59.03
N GLY A 8 42.67 14.80 58.37
CA GLY A 8 43.14 14.76 56.99
C GLY A 8 42.05 15.30 56.07
N GLN A 9 42.42 16.25 55.22
CA GLN A 9 41.57 16.83 54.20
C GLN A 9 41.35 15.77 53.10
N GLU A 10 40.16 15.17 53.06
CA GLU A 10 39.79 14.22 52.01
C GLU A 10 39.64 14.96 50.67
N ASP A 11 40.34 14.47 49.65
CA ASP A 11 40.18 14.88 48.25
C ASP A 11 38.70 14.80 47.84
N PRO A 12 38.09 15.86 47.28
CA PRO A 12 36.76 15.77 46.70
C PRO A 12 36.86 15.02 45.37
N ARG A 13 36.80 13.69 45.44
CA ARG A 13 36.61 12.87 44.24
C ARG A 13 35.30 13.30 43.57
N PRO A 14 35.26 13.48 42.25
CA PRO A 14 34.05 13.90 41.55
C PRO A 14 32.97 12.82 41.75
N LYS A 15 31.87 13.17 42.44
CA LYS A 15 30.70 12.29 42.61
C LYS A 15 30.19 11.87 41.24
N ARG A 16 30.26 10.56 40.95
CA ARG A 16 29.57 9.97 39.80
C ARG A 16 28.07 10.17 40.00
N SER A 17 27.42 10.72 38.98
CA SER A 17 25.96 10.78 38.90
C SER A 17 25.41 9.35 38.92
N GLY A 18 24.67 8.98 39.96
CA GLY A 18 23.99 7.69 40.05
C GLY A 18 24.18 6.89 41.35
N ASP A 19 24.67 7.49 42.43
CA ASP A 19 24.59 6.85 43.75
C ASP A 19 23.25 7.20 44.40
N VAL A 20 22.28 6.29 44.26
CA VAL A 20 20.92 6.43 44.80
C VAL A 20 20.90 5.78 46.18
N LEU A 21 21.00 6.62 47.21
CA LEU A 21 20.70 6.23 48.58
C LEU A 21 19.17 6.17 48.71
N LEU A 22 18.61 4.96 48.60
CA LEU A 22 17.26 4.66 49.05
C LEU A 22 17.26 4.56 50.58
N GLY A 23 17.40 5.72 51.24
CA GLY A 23 17.00 5.91 52.62
C GLY A 23 15.50 6.18 52.64
N GLU A 24 14.79 5.52 53.53
CA GLU A 24 13.32 5.44 53.64
C GLU A 24 12.60 6.73 54.08
N ASP A 25 13.12 7.91 53.72
CA ASP A 25 12.60 9.22 54.17
C ASP A 25 12.30 10.18 52.98
N TRP A 26 11.66 9.65 51.93
CA TRP A 26 11.18 10.45 50.81
C TRP A 26 9.89 11.20 51.17
N VAL A 27 10.03 12.37 51.81
CA VAL A 27 8.97 13.38 51.82
C VAL A 27 9.01 14.12 50.48
N SER A 28 7.99 13.92 49.63
CA SER A 28 7.85 14.62 48.35
C SER A 28 7.72 16.13 48.56
N PRO A 29 8.63 16.96 48.02
CA PRO A 29 8.40 18.39 47.93
C PRO A 29 7.67 18.64 46.60
N ASP A 30 6.35 18.76 46.65
CA ASP A 30 5.52 19.13 45.48
C ASP A 30 5.99 20.43 44.82
N GLU A 31 6.70 21.31 45.53
CA GLU A 31 7.26 22.55 44.97
C GLU A 31 8.55 22.35 44.14
N THR A 32 9.28 21.24 44.34
CA THR A 32 10.54 21.00 43.58
C THR A 32 10.30 20.41 42.19
N VAL A 33 9.20 19.67 42.01
CA VAL A 33 8.83 19.11 40.70
C VAL A 33 8.38 20.19 39.72
N GLU A 34 7.81 21.30 40.20
CA GLU A 34 7.36 22.41 39.35
C GLU A 34 8.56 23.22 38.80
N ARG A 35 9.57 23.52 39.63
CA ARG A 35 10.81 24.19 39.17
C ARG A 35 11.66 23.31 38.23
N LEU A 36 11.61 21.99 38.39
CA LEU A 36 12.31 21.07 37.48
C LEU A 36 11.61 20.94 36.12
N LYS A 37 10.29 21.17 36.07
CA LYS A 37 9.50 21.20 34.84
C LYS A 37 9.77 22.47 34.03
N GLU A 38 10.00 23.60 34.70
CA GLU A 38 10.26 24.89 34.05
C GLU A 38 11.64 25.00 33.38
N GLY A 39 12.65 24.28 33.89
CA GLY A 39 14.01 24.33 33.35
C GLY A 39 14.34 23.40 32.18
N ARG A 40 13.45 22.45 31.82
CA ARG A 40 13.84 21.27 31.03
C ARG A 40 12.96 20.95 29.81
N PHE A 41 12.31 21.94 29.21
CA PHE A 41 11.64 21.73 27.91
C PHE A 41 12.19 22.60 26.76
N GLY A 42 12.92 23.69 27.05
CA GLY A 42 13.44 24.57 26.00
C GLY A 42 14.72 24.08 25.27
N GLY A 43 15.41 23.07 25.81
CA GLY A 43 16.76 22.68 25.36
C GLY A 43 16.87 21.42 24.48
N ALA A 44 15.80 20.64 24.34
CA ALA A 44 15.87 19.33 23.67
C ALA A 44 16.21 19.42 22.17
N ILE A 45 15.80 20.51 21.51
CA ILE A 45 16.02 20.72 20.07
C ILE A 45 17.42 21.30 19.80
N GLY A 46 17.98 22.10 20.73
CA GLY A 46 19.30 22.73 20.58
C GLY A 46 20.49 21.84 20.97
N GLY A 47 20.29 20.88 21.87
CA GLY A 47 21.36 19.98 22.37
C GLY A 47 21.63 18.75 21.48
N LEU A 48 20.66 18.34 20.66
CA LEU A 48 20.72 17.11 19.87
C LEU A 48 21.72 17.17 18.69
N ASN A 49 22.02 18.38 18.20
CA ASN A 49 22.94 18.61 17.09
C ASN A 49 24.43 18.53 17.44
N ARG A 50 24.79 18.46 18.73
CA ARG A 50 26.18 18.40 19.21
C ARG A 50 26.75 16.98 19.20
N SER A 51 25.91 15.95 19.15
CA SER A 51 26.37 14.56 19.08
C SER A 51 26.47 14.11 17.61
N PRO A 52 27.65 13.66 17.14
CA PRO A 52 27.80 13.09 15.81
C PRO A 52 27.01 11.79 15.61
N LEU A 53 26.69 11.06 16.69
CA LEU A 53 25.87 9.85 16.65
C LEU A 53 24.38 10.20 16.44
N ALA A 54 23.87 11.23 17.13
CA ALA A 54 22.48 11.65 17.02
C ALA A 54 22.14 12.14 15.61
N ARG A 55 23.06 12.90 14.98
CA ARG A 55 22.91 13.33 13.59
C ARG A 55 22.77 12.14 12.64
N LYS A 56 23.57 11.09 12.82
CA LYS A 56 23.51 9.87 12.00
C LYS A 56 22.16 9.17 12.14
N ILE A 57 21.65 9.04 13.36
CA ILE A 57 20.34 8.42 13.61
C ILE A 57 19.21 9.21 12.94
N ILE A 58 19.20 10.54 13.10
CA ILE A 58 18.19 11.41 12.49
C ILE A 58 18.22 11.30 10.97
N VAL A 59 19.40 11.37 10.35
CA VAL A 59 19.53 11.26 8.89
C VAL A 59 19.08 9.88 8.40
N PHE A 60 19.38 8.81 9.12
CA PHE A 60 18.95 7.46 8.74
C PHE A 60 17.42 7.32 8.79
N ASN A 61 16.78 7.85 9.84
CA ASN A 61 15.33 7.85 9.97
C ASN A 61 14.67 8.74 8.89
N LEU A 62 15.23 9.93 8.63
CA LEU A 62 14.74 10.80 7.56
C LEU A 62 14.88 10.14 6.18
N MET A 63 15.99 9.42 5.92
CA MET A 63 16.17 8.67 4.68
C MET A 63 15.15 7.53 4.56
N ALA A 64 14.90 6.80 5.66
CA ALA A 64 13.88 5.75 5.70
C ALA A 64 12.47 6.32 5.41
N LEU A 65 12.13 7.48 5.97
CA LEU A 65 10.85 8.16 5.70
C LEU A 65 10.74 8.58 4.23
N VAL A 66 11.78 9.18 3.65
CA VAL A 66 11.79 9.57 2.24
C VAL A 66 11.62 8.35 1.33
N LEU A 67 12.38 7.27 1.58
CA LEU A 67 12.25 6.03 0.83
C LEU A 67 10.86 5.40 0.98
N THR A 68 10.26 5.49 2.16
CA THR A 68 8.89 4.99 2.40
C THR A 68 7.87 5.79 1.58
N VAL A 69 7.97 7.12 1.58
CA VAL A 69 7.07 7.98 0.80
C VAL A 69 7.21 7.72 -0.70
N VAL A 70 8.45 7.61 -1.20
CA VAL A 70 8.72 7.23 -2.59
C VAL A 70 8.14 5.85 -2.92
N GLY A 71 8.29 4.87 -2.03
CA GLY A 71 7.71 3.54 -2.18
C GLY A 71 6.18 3.56 -2.29
N VAL A 72 5.51 4.31 -1.41
CA VAL A 72 4.05 4.47 -1.42
C VAL A 72 3.58 5.20 -2.68
N LEU A 73 4.26 6.27 -3.10
CA LEU A 73 3.96 7.00 -4.34
C LEU A 73 4.14 6.12 -5.58
N SER A 74 5.17 5.26 -5.59
CA SER A 74 5.47 4.35 -6.69
C SER A 74 4.53 3.13 -6.76
N MET A 75 3.87 2.76 -5.65
CA MET A 75 2.94 1.62 -5.63
C MET A 75 1.55 1.92 -6.21
N ASN A 76 1.15 3.19 -6.32
CA ASN A 76 -0.15 3.59 -6.84
C ASN A 76 -0.37 3.31 -8.35
N PRO A 77 0.57 3.58 -9.28
CA PRO A 77 0.36 3.35 -10.72
C PRO A 77 0.16 1.88 -11.13
N PHE A 78 0.41 0.90 -10.27
CA PHE A 78 0.22 -0.52 -10.60
C PHE A 78 -1.25 -0.97 -10.56
N ARG A 79 -2.14 -0.21 -9.91
CA ARG A 79 -3.57 -0.56 -9.85
C ARG A 79 -4.32 -0.04 -11.08
N ASP A 80 -4.07 1.20 -11.46
CA ASP A 80 -4.78 1.83 -12.57
C ASP A 80 -4.33 1.29 -13.94
N SER A 81 -3.09 0.84 -14.06
CA SER A 81 -2.57 0.28 -15.32
C SER A 81 -3.30 -1.00 -15.75
N LEU A 82 -3.72 -1.85 -14.81
CA LEU A 82 -4.47 -3.08 -15.12
C LEU A 82 -5.90 -2.78 -15.55
N ALA A 83 -6.58 -1.86 -14.87
CA ALA A 83 -7.93 -1.45 -15.23
C ALA A 83 -7.94 -0.78 -16.62
N LEU A 84 -6.98 0.12 -16.88
CA LEU A 84 -6.81 0.77 -18.18
C LEU A 84 -6.47 -0.24 -19.29
N GLN A 85 -5.55 -1.16 -19.04
CA GLN A 85 -5.21 -2.20 -20.01
C GLN A 85 -6.42 -3.11 -20.32
N ARG A 86 -7.21 -3.45 -19.30
CA ARG A 86 -8.43 -4.23 -19.50
C ARG A 86 -9.48 -3.47 -20.31
N GLN A 87 -9.69 -2.19 -20.03
CA GLN A 87 -10.58 -1.33 -20.81
C GLN A 87 -10.13 -1.25 -22.28
N GLN A 88 -8.84 -0.99 -22.52
CA GLN A 88 -8.29 -0.93 -23.87
C GLN A 88 -8.45 -2.27 -24.61
N GLY A 89 -8.20 -3.39 -23.92
CA GLY A 89 -8.42 -4.72 -24.47
C GLY A 89 -9.89 -4.98 -24.82
N MET A 90 -10.83 -4.58 -23.98
CA MET A 90 -12.27 -4.72 -24.27
C MET A 90 -12.72 -3.90 -25.48
N VAL A 91 -12.22 -2.67 -25.62
CA VAL A 91 -12.52 -1.82 -26.79
C VAL A 91 -12.01 -2.47 -28.07
N GLN A 92 -10.76 -2.93 -28.08
CA GLN A 92 -10.18 -3.61 -29.25
C GLN A 92 -10.92 -4.91 -29.60
N GLN A 93 -11.34 -5.68 -28.59
CA GLN A 93 -12.15 -6.88 -28.80
C GLN A 93 -13.51 -6.54 -29.41
N ALA A 94 -14.19 -5.51 -28.91
CA ALA A 94 -15.47 -5.05 -29.45
C ALA A 94 -15.33 -4.59 -30.90
N GLU A 95 -14.27 -3.83 -31.24
CA GLU A 95 -13.97 -3.42 -32.60
C GLU A 95 -13.69 -4.61 -33.52
N LEU A 96 -12.92 -5.61 -33.06
CA LEU A 96 -12.64 -6.82 -33.84
C LEU A 96 -13.92 -7.62 -34.12
N ILE A 97 -14.79 -7.77 -33.13
CA ILE A 97 -16.10 -8.40 -33.28
C ILE A 97 -16.94 -7.60 -34.28
N ALA A 98 -17.02 -6.28 -34.13
CA ALA A 98 -17.76 -5.41 -35.03
C ALA A 98 -17.26 -5.52 -36.48
N ASN A 99 -15.95 -5.61 -36.70
CA ASN A 99 -15.35 -5.80 -38.03
C ASN A 99 -15.75 -7.14 -38.66
N ILE A 100 -15.86 -8.22 -37.85
CA ILE A 100 -16.36 -9.52 -38.34
C ILE A 100 -17.81 -9.40 -38.79
N TYR A 101 -18.66 -8.69 -38.02
CA TYR A 101 -20.03 -8.41 -38.42
C TYR A 101 -20.08 -7.57 -39.69
N GLN A 102 -19.32 -6.48 -39.77
CA GLN A 102 -19.25 -5.63 -40.95
C GLN A 102 -18.85 -6.40 -42.21
N ALA A 103 -17.88 -7.32 -42.10
CA ALA A 103 -17.46 -8.17 -43.22
C ALA A 103 -18.57 -9.13 -43.69
N ARG A 104 -19.43 -9.59 -42.77
CA ARG A 104 -20.55 -10.50 -43.08
C ARG A 104 -21.81 -9.76 -43.56
N LEU A 105 -22.00 -8.52 -43.13
CA LEU A 105 -23.09 -7.63 -43.54
C LEU A 105 -22.83 -6.92 -44.89
N ALA A 106 -21.79 -7.33 -45.64
CA ALA A 106 -21.45 -6.72 -46.92
C ALA A 106 -22.66 -6.62 -47.88
N PRO A 107 -22.69 -5.61 -48.77
CA PRO A 107 -23.86 -5.34 -49.61
C PRO A 107 -24.29 -6.58 -50.40
N GLY A 108 -25.53 -7.02 -50.22
CA GLY A 108 -26.09 -8.22 -50.84
C GLY A 108 -26.47 -9.34 -49.86
N ALA A 109 -26.11 -9.23 -48.58
CA ALA A 109 -26.57 -10.14 -47.55
C ALA A 109 -28.07 -9.94 -47.26
N GLN A 110 -28.92 -10.81 -47.78
CA GLN A 110 -30.34 -10.91 -47.38
C GLN A 110 -30.49 -11.97 -46.29
N GLY A 111 -31.22 -11.65 -45.22
CA GLY A 111 -31.53 -12.62 -44.15
C GLY A 111 -30.33 -13.00 -43.27
N PHE A 112 -29.51 -12.03 -42.87
CA PHE A 112 -28.36 -12.27 -42.00
C PHE A 112 -28.78 -12.69 -40.57
N ASP A 113 -28.32 -13.85 -40.13
CA ASP A 113 -28.49 -14.29 -38.74
C ASP A 113 -27.37 -13.73 -37.86
N PHE A 114 -27.74 -12.85 -36.92
CA PHE A 114 -26.80 -12.23 -35.99
C PHE A 114 -26.22 -13.20 -34.95
N ARG A 115 -26.77 -14.41 -34.78
CA ARG A 115 -26.25 -15.41 -33.84
C ARG A 115 -25.12 -16.24 -34.43
N GLN A 116 -25.17 -16.51 -35.73
CA GLN A 116 -24.24 -17.38 -36.43
C GLN A 116 -22.74 -16.98 -36.25
N PRO A 117 -22.33 -15.70 -36.31
CA PRO A 117 -20.93 -15.34 -36.11
C PRO A 117 -20.48 -15.53 -34.66
N LEU A 118 -21.36 -15.31 -33.68
CA LEU A 118 -21.04 -15.46 -32.26
C LEU A 118 -20.74 -16.93 -31.91
N GLU A 119 -21.42 -17.90 -32.53
CA GLU A 119 -21.22 -19.32 -32.27
C GLU A 119 -19.75 -19.74 -32.46
N GLY A 120 -19.13 -19.29 -33.56
CA GLY A 120 -17.74 -19.60 -33.89
C GLY A 120 -16.68 -18.81 -33.12
N LEU A 121 -17.07 -17.75 -32.38
CA LEU A 121 -16.12 -16.96 -31.61
C LEU A 121 -15.76 -17.62 -30.28
N SER A 122 -14.46 -17.74 -30.01
CA SER A 122 -13.98 -18.07 -28.67
C SER A 122 -13.93 -16.78 -27.83
N ILE A 123 -14.79 -16.70 -26.82
CA ILE A 123 -14.91 -15.53 -25.93
C ILE A 123 -14.29 -15.91 -24.59
N ASP A 124 -13.54 -14.97 -24.00
CA ASP A 124 -12.97 -15.12 -22.67
C ASP A 124 -14.07 -15.45 -21.64
N PRO A 125 -13.89 -16.44 -20.76
CA PRO A 125 -14.91 -16.90 -19.80
C PRO A 125 -15.47 -15.82 -18.88
N LEU A 126 -14.70 -14.75 -18.68
CA LEU A 126 -15.05 -13.62 -17.82
C LEU A 126 -15.74 -12.49 -18.59
N VAL A 127 -16.06 -12.71 -19.88
CA VAL A 127 -16.63 -11.70 -20.77
C VAL A 127 -17.96 -12.20 -21.33
N GLU A 128 -18.94 -11.31 -21.35
CA GLU A 128 -20.18 -11.49 -22.08
C GLU A 128 -20.24 -10.47 -23.21
N VAL A 129 -20.65 -10.93 -24.38
CA VAL A 129 -20.81 -10.10 -25.57
C VAL A 129 -22.30 -9.95 -25.86
N PHE A 130 -22.71 -8.72 -26.10
CA PHE A 130 -24.07 -8.36 -26.50
C PHE A 130 -24.04 -7.69 -27.87
N ILE A 131 -25.00 -8.03 -28.70
CA ILE A 131 -25.24 -7.38 -29.99
C ILE A 131 -26.56 -6.65 -29.89
N LEU A 132 -26.51 -5.35 -30.18
CA LEU A 132 -27.64 -4.47 -30.06
C LEU A 132 -28.06 -3.94 -31.43
N ASP A 133 -29.36 -3.77 -31.61
CA ASP A 133 -29.92 -2.94 -32.67
C ASP A 133 -29.62 -1.45 -32.41
N PRO A 134 -29.60 -0.56 -33.43
CA PRO A 134 -29.70 0.89 -33.26
C PRO A 134 -30.73 1.38 -32.24
N GLY A 135 -31.83 0.67 -31.99
CA GLY A 135 -32.80 0.97 -30.94
C GLY A 135 -32.38 0.59 -29.52
N GLY A 136 -31.20 0.00 -29.32
CA GLY A 136 -30.67 -0.45 -28.02
C GLY A 136 -31.22 -1.81 -27.55
N GLN A 137 -31.91 -2.54 -28.42
CA GLN A 137 -32.45 -3.87 -28.10
C GLN A 137 -31.42 -4.96 -28.34
N ILE A 138 -31.32 -5.94 -27.45
CA ILE A 138 -30.38 -7.06 -27.57
C ILE A 138 -30.93 -8.08 -28.59
N ILE A 139 -30.21 -8.26 -29.70
CA ILE A 139 -30.57 -9.20 -30.77
C ILE A 139 -29.89 -10.57 -30.54
N ALA A 140 -28.68 -10.56 -30.00
CA ALA A 140 -27.92 -11.76 -29.67
C ALA A 140 -26.98 -11.50 -28.49
N SER A 141 -26.69 -12.55 -27.73
CA SER A 141 -25.67 -12.51 -26.69
C SER A 141 -24.91 -13.82 -26.64
N LYS A 142 -23.68 -13.77 -26.14
CA LYS A 142 -22.88 -14.94 -25.83
C LYS A 142 -22.04 -14.68 -24.60
N VAL A 143 -22.23 -15.50 -23.58
CA VAL A 143 -21.33 -15.58 -22.43
C VAL A 143 -20.14 -16.43 -22.83
N GLY A 144 -18.93 -15.95 -22.56
CA GLY A 144 -17.74 -16.78 -22.67
C GLY A 144 -17.90 -18.00 -21.79
N GLN A 145 -17.92 -19.17 -22.42
CA GLN A 145 -17.84 -20.40 -21.66
C GLN A 145 -16.37 -20.60 -21.33
N GLY A 146 -16.08 -20.70 -20.03
CA GLY A 146 -14.87 -21.37 -19.53
C GLY A 146 -14.50 -22.52 -20.44
N THR A 147 -13.21 -22.84 -20.58
CA THR A 147 -12.83 -24.22 -20.86
C THR A 147 -13.24 -25.09 -19.65
N ALA A 148 -14.53 -25.12 -19.34
CA ALA A 148 -15.18 -26.09 -18.50
C ALA A 148 -15.26 -27.34 -19.38
N THR A 149 -14.16 -28.07 -19.36
CA THR A 149 -14.16 -29.52 -19.38
C THR A 149 -15.06 -30.11 -20.47
N LEU A 150 -14.48 -30.35 -21.64
CA LEU A 150 -14.82 -31.53 -22.43
C LEU A 150 -14.50 -32.77 -21.58
N LEU A 151 -15.27 -33.01 -20.51
CA LEU A 151 -15.60 -34.36 -20.10
C LEU A 151 -16.82 -34.67 -20.96
N SER A 152 -16.54 -35.15 -22.16
CA SER A 152 -17.43 -36.11 -22.79
C SER A 152 -17.65 -37.21 -21.76
N ASP A 153 -18.77 -37.16 -21.04
CA ASP A 153 -19.32 -38.34 -20.40
C ASP A 153 -19.59 -39.34 -21.54
N PRO A 154 -18.87 -40.46 -21.64
CA PRO A 154 -19.10 -41.47 -22.68
C PRO A 154 -20.38 -42.29 -22.42
N GLY A 155 -21.33 -41.78 -21.61
CA GLY A 155 -22.37 -42.59 -20.97
C GLY A 155 -23.83 -42.23 -21.25
N GLN A 156 -24.20 -41.16 -21.97
CA GLN A 156 -25.61 -40.86 -22.23
C GLN A 156 -26.00 -40.84 -23.72
N PRO A 157 -26.99 -41.68 -24.14
CA PRO A 157 -27.53 -41.67 -25.49
C PRO A 157 -28.60 -40.59 -25.69
N THR A 158 -28.43 -39.90 -26.84
CA THR A 158 -29.36 -39.10 -27.69
C THR A 158 -30.35 -38.15 -27.04
#